data_AF-A0A536NHH0-F1
#
_entry.id   AF-A0A536NHH0-F1
#
_cell.length_a   1.000
_cell.length_b   1.000
_cell.length_c   1.000
_cell.angle_alpha   90.00
_cell.angle_beta   90.00
_cell.angle_gamma   90.00
#
_symmetry.space_group_name_H-M   'P 1'
#
loop_
_entity.id
_entity.type
_entity.pdbx_description
1 polymer ?
#
loop_
_entity_poly.entity_id
_entity_poly.type
_entity_poly.pdbx_seq_one_letter_code
_entity_poly.pdbx_strand_id
1 'polypeptide(L)'
;MTAATPSGVAADISLTQTNQVILSCNDGHSLVVLVDSATLTSLVADVASINSSVTGLSCTLDTAIVDPATQTSDWTVFDYNPSGQALAPRHSPNSMPATTNNGGLTWQFQFKPNVYTALFTTTDPSVTGNDSTKTLTDNISVSGDAESFVTQHNGGAGCASNVPATVRFFFVSPSASGPSTGSPPAGFYTQFWWSNPENMQLVMGKDTKTITANMGNPGEWSDWNGQSGANPAVAEAFVEATQRVQSIGLSFGGVCFFETGVTPTPNTFTGEQFSSSFNAG
;
A
#
# COMPACT_ATOMS: atom_id res chain seq x y z
N MET A 1 23.45 -33.16 -42.36
CA MET A 1 22.09 -33.18 -41.80
C MET A 1 22.15 -32.52 -40.44
N THR A 2 21.84 -31.23 -40.38
CA THR A 2 21.88 -30.40 -39.17
C THR A 2 20.46 -29.95 -38.92
N ALA A 3 19.87 -30.42 -37.83
CA ALA A 3 18.53 -30.03 -37.40
C ALA A 3 18.63 -28.67 -36.69
N ALA A 4 17.97 -27.65 -37.25
CA ALA A 4 17.76 -26.37 -36.58
C ALA A 4 16.63 -26.54 -35.55
N THR A 5 16.90 -26.20 -34.30
CA THR A 5 15.88 -26.06 -33.25
C THR A 5 15.09 -24.77 -33.46
N PRO A 6 13.77 -24.74 -33.20
CA PRO A 6 12.99 -23.51 -33.29
C PRO A 6 13.38 -22.60 -32.15
N SER A 7 13.75 -21.37 -32.49
CA SER A 7 13.82 -20.23 -31.57
C SER A 7 12.46 -20.05 -30.90
N GLY A 8 12.39 -20.38 -29.60
CA GLY A 8 11.28 -19.98 -28.75
C GLY A 8 11.21 -18.47 -28.72
N VAL A 9 10.07 -17.93 -29.15
CA VAL A 9 9.75 -16.51 -29.03
C VAL A 9 9.68 -16.22 -27.53
N ALA A 10 10.68 -15.54 -26.99
CA ALA A 10 10.53 -14.86 -25.71
C ALA A 10 9.41 -13.83 -25.94
N ALA A 11 8.25 -14.07 -25.33
CA ALA A 11 7.22 -13.05 -25.25
C ALA A 11 7.82 -11.90 -24.45
N ASP A 12 8.19 -10.85 -25.17
CA ASP A 12 8.51 -9.54 -24.63
C ASP A 12 7.33 -9.16 -23.73
N ILE A 13 7.54 -9.16 -22.41
CA ILE A 13 6.55 -8.66 -21.45
C ILE A 13 6.54 -7.15 -21.65
N SER A 14 5.77 -6.71 -22.64
CA SER A 14 5.34 -5.33 -22.75
C SER A 14 4.68 -4.99 -21.41
N LEU A 15 5.21 -3.99 -20.71
CA LEU A 15 4.60 -3.39 -19.52
C LEU A 15 3.20 -2.88 -19.93
N THR A 16 2.21 -3.76 -19.87
CA THR A 16 0.82 -3.47 -20.19
C THR A 16 0.31 -2.48 -19.16
N GLN A 17 -0.11 -1.30 -19.64
CA GLN A 17 -0.85 -0.26 -18.92
C GLN A 17 -1.22 -0.61 -17.46
N THR A 18 -0.56 0.01 -16.50
CA THR A 18 -1.01 0.02 -15.11
C THR A 18 -2.19 0.98 -14.97
N ASN A 19 -3.32 0.46 -14.51
CA ASN A 19 -4.48 1.26 -14.19
C ASN A 19 -4.32 1.77 -12.76
N GLN A 20 -4.48 3.08 -12.55
CA GLN A 20 -4.67 3.59 -11.22
C GLN A 20 -6.13 3.42 -10.85
N VAL A 21 -6.35 2.75 -9.73
CA VAL A 21 -7.68 2.43 -9.23
C VAL A 21 -7.81 3.00 -7.84
N ILE A 22 -8.84 3.80 -7.65
CA ILE A 22 -9.26 4.30 -6.35
C ILE A 22 -10.45 3.47 -5.90
N LEU A 23 -10.25 2.69 -4.84
CA LEU A 23 -11.28 1.96 -4.15
C LEU A 23 -11.65 2.76 -2.89
N SER A 24 -12.93 3.05 -2.70
CA SER A 24 -13.40 3.79 -1.52
C SER A 24 -14.63 3.12 -0.95
N CYS A 25 -14.65 2.82 0.33
CA CYS A 25 -15.73 2.11 1.01
C CYS A 25 -16.39 3.01 2.07
N ASN A 26 -17.68 2.77 2.35
CA ASN A 26 -18.48 3.57 3.28
C ASN A 26 -18.14 3.35 4.77
N ASP A 27 -17.26 2.41 5.07
CA ASP A 27 -16.63 2.22 6.37
C ASP A 27 -15.49 3.24 6.62
N GLY A 28 -15.20 4.10 5.64
CA GLY A 28 -14.20 5.15 5.72
C GLY A 28 -12.84 4.71 5.16
N HIS A 29 -12.71 3.49 4.66
CA HIS A 29 -11.47 3.03 4.07
C HIS A 29 -11.38 3.43 2.60
N SER A 30 -10.19 3.86 2.19
CA SER A 30 -9.89 4.02 0.77
C SER A 30 -8.52 3.49 0.47
N LEU A 31 -8.33 3.03 -0.76
CA LEU A 31 -7.06 2.56 -1.25
C LEU A 31 -6.88 3.02 -2.68
N VAL A 32 -5.67 3.42 -3.03
CA VAL A 32 -5.25 3.59 -4.42
C VAL A 32 -4.19 2.59 -4.74
N VAL A 33 -4.46 1.83 -5.80
CA VAL A 33 -3.57 0.78 -6.27
C VAL A 33 -3.29 0.98 -7.74
N LEU A 34 -2.05 0.69 -8.12
CA LEU A 34 -1.69 0.46 -9.50
C LEU A 34 -1.86 -1.03 -9.75
N VAL A 35 -2.80 -1.38 -10.62
CA VAL A 35 -3.13 -2.77 -10.94
C VAL A 35 -3.10 -2.99 -12.43
N ASP A 36 -2.79 -4.21 -12.84
CA ASP A 36 -2.96 -4.61 -14.22
C ASP A 36 -4.45 -4.70 -14.61
N SER A 37 -4.70 -4.89 -15.90
CA SER A 37 -6.07 -4.96 -16.43
C SER A 37 -6.87 -6.17 -15.94
N ALA A 38 -6.20 -7.27 -15.59
CA ALA A 38 -6.86 -8.48 -15.09
C ALA A 38 -7.32 -8.26 -13.64
N THR A 39 -6.46 -7.74 -12.77
CA THR A 39 -6.82 -7.36 -11.40
C THR A 39 -7.90 -6.28 -11.38
N LEU A 40 -7.85 -5.28 -12.27
CA LEU A 40 -8.93 -4.30 -12.39
C LEU A 40 -10.28 -4.96 -12.70
N THR A 41 -10.30 -5.91 -13.64
CA THR A 41 -11.53 -6.65 -14.00
C THR A 41 -12.08 -7.42 -12.81
N SER A 42 -11.21 -8.11 -12.05
CA SER A 42 -11.61 -8.81 -10.83
C SER A 42 -12.14 -7.86 -9.77
N LEU A 43 -11.47 -6.72 -9.55
CA LEU A 43 -11.85 -5.75 -8.53
C LEU A 43 -13.20 -5.08 -8.85
N VAL A 44 -13.51 -4.84 -10.13
CA VAL A 44 -14.84 -4.38 -10.57
C VAL A 44 -15.93 -5.39 -10.20
N ALA A 45 -15.67 -6.69 -10.42
CA ALA A 45 -16.61 -7.75 -10.07
C ALA A 45 -16.80 -7.87 -8.55
N ASP A 46 -15.71 -7.77 -7.79
CA ASP A 46 -15.73 -7.81 -6.32
C ASP A 46 -16.54 -6.65 -5.75
N VAL A 47 -16.31 -5.42 -6.23
CA VAL A 47 -17.07 -4.22 -5.80
C VAL A 47 -18.56 -4.34 -6.12
N ALA A 48 -18.91 -4.84 -7.30
CA ALA A 48 -20.32 -5.08 -7.66
C ALA A 48 -20.96 -6.09 -6.70
N SER A 49 -20.24 -7.15 -6.35
CA SER A 49 -20.72 -8.16 -5.42
C SER A 49 -20.85 -7.62 -3.99
N ILE A 50 -19.90 -6.81 -3.51
CA ILE A 50 -19.96 -6.13 -2.20
C ILE A 50 -21.21 -5.24 -2.12
N ASN A 51 -21.43 -4.39 -3.13
CA ASN A 51 -22.56 -3.47 -3.17
C ASN A 51 -23.92 -4.16 -3.24
N SER A 52 -23.96 -5.38 -3.77
CA SER A 52 -25.17 -6.21 -3.79
C SER A 52 -25.39 -7.01 -2.50
N SER A 53 -24.43 -7.00 -1.58
CA SER A 53 -24.49 -7.78 -0.33
C SER A 53 -25.26 -7.04 0.77
N VAL A 54 -25.79 -7.80 1.73
CA VAL A 54 -26.51 -7.29 2.93
C VAL A 54 -25.59 -6.87 4.08
N THR A 55 -24.29 -6.70 3.82
CA THR A 55 -23.28 -6.39 4.86
C THR A 55 -23.33 -4.95 5.36
N GLY A 56 -23.99 -4.06 4.61
CA GLY A 56 -23.93 -2.63 4.87
C GLY A 56 -22.61 -1.98 4.43
N LEU A 57 -21.63 -2.75 3.93
CA LEU A 57 -20.44 -2.24 3.26
C LEU A 57 -20.77 -1.92 1.80
N SER A 58 -20.44 -0.70 1.36
CA SER A 58 -20.57 -0.29 -0.04
C SER A 58 -19.28 0.38 -0.48
N CYS A 59 -18.74 -0.05 -1.62
CA CYS A 59 -17.51 0.48 -2.18
C CYS A 59 -17.73 1.06 -3.58
N THR A 60 -16.93 2.04 -3.95
CA THR A 60 -16.87 2.63 -5.29
C THR A 60 -15.48 2.43 -5.87
N LEU A 61 -15.44 2.21 -7.17
CA LEU A 61 -14.21 2.11 -7.94
C LEU A 61 -14.12 3.31 -8.90
N ASP A 62 -13.08 4.12 -8.79
CA ASP A 62 -12.71 5.13 -9.77
C ASP A 62 -11.43 4.69 -10.49
N THR A 63 -11.35 4.90 -11.79
CA THR A 63 -10.22 4.45 -12.60
C THR A 63 -9.64 5.64 -13.36
N ALA A 64 -8.35 5.88 -13.16
CA ALA A 64 -7.57 6.81 -13.97
C ALA A 64 -6.54 6.02 -14.79
N ILE A 65 -6.45 6.32 -16.08
CA ILE A 65 -5.36 5.81 -16.93
C ILE A 65 -4.13 6.65 -16.61
N VAL A 66 -3.10 6.03 -16.04
CA VAL A 66 -1.80 6.68 -15.85
C VAL A 66 -1.00 6.47 -17.13
N ASP A 67 -0.55 7.55 -17.76
CA ASP A 67 0.42 7.45 -18.86
C ASP A 67 1.76 6.95 -18.30
N PRO A 68 2.24 5.76 -18.69
CA PRO A 68 3.52 5.23 -18.23
C PRO A 68 4.69 6.19 -18.50
N ALA A 69 4.60 7.03 -19.55
CA ALA A 69 5.62 8.02 -19.89
C ALA A 69 5.71 9.20 -18.90
N THR A 70 4.76 9.33 -17.97
CA THR A 70 4.75 10.34 -16.91
C THR A 70 5.26 9.84 -15.56
N GLN A 71 5.59 8.54 -15.45
CA GLN A 71 6.22 7.98 -14.25
C GLN A 71 7.69 8.41 -14.20
N THR A 72 7.96 9.49 -13.48
CA THR A 72 9.34 9.93 -13.21
C THR A 72 9.87 9.38 -11.88
N SER A 73 9.11 8.54 -11.17
CA SER A 73 9.51 7.95 -9.88
C SER A 73 8.97 6.54 -9.72
N ASP A 74 9.86 5.56 -9.52
CA ASP A 74 9.47 4.17 -9.21
C ASP A 74 8.61 4.09 -7.94
N TRP A 75 8.75 5.06 -7.04
CA TRP A 75 7.96 5.19 -5.82
C TRP A 75 6.93 6.32 -5.90
N THR A 76 5.71 6.04 -5.46
CA THR A 76 4.58 6.97 -5.45
C THR A 76 4.09 7.23 -4.03
N VAL A 77 3.89 8.50 -3.70
CA VAL A 77 3.22 8.92 -2.46
C VAL A 77 1.75 9.14 -2.76
N PHE A 78 0.88 8.67 -1.86
CA PHE A 78 -0.56 8.89 -1.94
C PHE A 78 -1.03 9.68 -0.72
N ASP A 79 -1.84 10.71 -0.96
CA ASP A 79 -2.52 11.50 0.07
C ASP A 79 -4.02 11.21 0.01
N TYR A 80 -4.74 11.28 1.13
CA TYR A 80 -6.20 11.44 1.06
C TYR A 80 -6.54 12.76 0.35
N ASN A 81 -7.51 12.69 -0.54
CA ASN A 81 -8.09 13.83 -1.21
C ASN A 81 -8.83 14.74 -0.21
N PRO A 82 -9.23 15.96 -0.60
CA PRO A 82 -9.90 16.88 0.33
C PRO A 82 -11.22 16.36 0.93
N SER A 83 -11.89 15.39 0.30
CA SER A 83 -13.07 14.75 0.89
C SER A 83 -12.72 13.73 1.97
N GLY A 84 -11.44 13.34 2.10
CA GLY A 84 -10.97 12.34 3.05
C GLY A 84 -11.46 10.93 2.74
N GLN A 85 -11.87 10.67 1.50
CA GLN A 85 -12.55 9.42 1.13
C GLN A 85 -11.92 8.71 -0.07
N ALA A 86 -10.95 9.33 -0.73
CA ALA A 86 -10.22 8.76 -1.85
C ALA A 86 -8.75 9.11 -1.71
N LEU A 87 -7.82 8.21 -2.08
CA LEU A 87 -6.42 8.63 -2.20
C LEU A 87 -6.17 9.31 -3.54
N ALA A 88 -5.17 10.17 -3.57
CA ALA A 88 -4.70 10.91 -4.73
C ALA A 88 -3.17 10.78 -4.79
N PRO A 89 -2.61 10.32 -5.92
CA PRO A 89 -1.17 10.20 -6.06
C PRO A 89 -0.49 11.57 -6.18
N ARG A 90 0.78 11.64 -5.78
CA ARG A 90 1.66 12.77 -6.05
C ARG A 90 2.49 12.49 -7.30
N HIS A 91 1.99 12.84 -8.48
CA HIS A 91 2.70 12.65 -9.77
C HIS A 91 3.22 13.94 -10.40
N SER A 92 2.63 15.10 -10.09
CA SER A 92 3.07 16.37 -10.67
C SER A 92 4.09 17.06 -9.77
N PRO A 93 5.03 17.87 -10.30
CA PRO A 93 5.94 18.67 -9.48
C PRO A 93 5.22 19.51 -8.41
N ASN A 94 4.04 20.05 -8.76
CA ASN A 94 3.21 20.86 -7.84
C ASN A 94 2.57 20.02 -6.72
N SER A 95 2.42 18.71 -6.93
CA SER A 95 1.94 17.80 -5.90
C SER A 95 3.03 17.34 -4.92
N MET A 96 4.29 17.77 -5.11
CA MET A 96 5.45 17.41 -4.28
C MET A 96 5.67 15.88 -4.22
N PRO A 97 6.05 15.25 -5.36
CA PRO A 97 6.24 13.81 -5.46
C PRO A 97 7.44 13.35 -4.62
N ALA A 98 7.58 12.04 -4.44
CA ALA A 98 8.81 11.50 -3.88
C ALA A 98 9.99 11.76 -4.83
N THR A 99 11.15 12.02 -4.24
CA THR A 99 12.40 12.27 -4.96
C THR A 99 13.51 11.42 -4.39
N THR A 100 14.56 11.20 -5.17
CA THR A 100 15.78 10.52 -4.74
C THR A 100 16.98 11.32 -5.22
N ASN A 101 18.04 11.39 -4.41
CA ASN A 101 19.29 12.09 -4.72
C ASN A 101 20.50 11.14 -4.81
N ASN A 102 20.29 9.85 -4.55
CA ASN A 102 21.34 8.84 -4.43
C ASN A 102 21.10 7.63 -5.36
N GLY A 103 20.45 7.88 -6.50
CA GLY A 103 20.23 6.86 -7.51
C GLY A 103 19.21 5.80 -7.11
N GLY A 104 18.19 6.16 -6.32
CA GLY A 104 17.08 5.27 -5.96
C GLY A 104 17.29 4.44 -4.69
N LEU A 105 18.39 4.64 -3.96
CA LEU A 105 18.67 3.93 -2.71
C LEU A 105 17.86 4.48 -1.53
N THR A 106 17.59 5.79 -1.54
CA THR A 106 16.77 6.47 -0.55
C THR A 106 15.79 7.38 -1.28
N TRP A 107 14.54 7.29 -0.85
CA TRP A 107 13.45 8.11 -1.36
C TRP A 107 12.91 8.99 -0.25
N GLN A 108 12.58 10.23 -0.61
CA GLN A 108 12.16 11.25 0.33
C GLN A 108 10.98 12.04 -0.21
N PHE A 109 10.08 12.46 0.68
CA PHE A 109 9.00 13.39 0.37
C PHE A 109 8.71 14.30 1.56
N GLN A 110 8.07 15.44 1.30
CA GLN A 110 7.64 16.37 2.34
C GLN A 110 6.20 16.07 2.74
N PHE A 111 5.87 16.07 4.03
CA PHE A 111 4.49 16.15 4.47
C PHE A 111 3.91 17.52 4.13
N LYS A 112 2.59 17.58 3.97
CA LYS A 112 1.86 18.81 3.65
C LYS A 112 0.92 19.16 4.81
N PRO A 113 0.81 20.44 5.20
CA PRO A 113 -0.10 20.83 6.26
C PRO A 113 -1.55 20.46 5.96
N ASN A 114 -2.22 19.80 6.91
CA ASN A 114 -3.62 19.36 6.82
C ASN A 114 -3.93 18.41 5.66
N VAL A 115 -2.92 17.66 5.19
CA VAL A 115 -3.10 16.62 4.18
C VAL A 115 -2.60 15.32 4.78
N TYR A 116 -3.46 14.30 4.76
CA TYR A 116 -3.16 13.00 5.34
C TYR A 116 -2.45 12.13 4.30
N THR A 117 -1.14 11.90 4.50
CA THR A 117 -0.38 10.95 3.66
C THR A 117 -0.72 9.53 4.08
N ALA A 118 -1.11 8.70 3.11
CA ALA A 118 -1.72 7.39 3.28
C ALA A 118 -0.75 6.25 2.94
N LEU A 119 -0.12 6.32 1.77
CA LEU A 119 0.73 5.26 1.25
C LEU A 119 2.00 5.83 0.64
N PHE A 120 3.06 5.01 0.67
CA PHE A 120 4.27 5.21 -0.10
C PHE A 120 4.70 3.87 -0.70
N THR A 121 4.42 3.64 -1.97
CA THR A 121 4.57 2.32 -2.60
C THR A 121 5.23 2.38 -3.97
N THR A 122 5.70 1.23 -4.43
CA THR A 122 6.28 1.00 -5.76
C THR A 122 5.67 -0.23 -6.42
N THR A 123 5.69 -0.24 -7.74
CA THR A 123 5.41 -1.41 -8.59
C THR A 123 6.66 -1.91 -9.32
N ASP A 124 7.86 -1.50 -8.89
CA ASP A 124 9.12 -1.90 -9.52
C ASP A 124 9.28 -3.45 -9.45
N PRO A 125 9.43 -4.14 -10.60
CA PRO A 125 9.66 -5.57 -10.66
C PRO A 125 10.91 -6.06 -9.91
N SER A 126 11.87 -5.18 -9.60
CA SER A 126 13.06 -5.54 -8.82
C SER A 126 12.72 -5.92 -7.37
N VAL A 127 11.61 -5.38 -6.83
CA VAL A 127 11.15 -5.58 -5.45
C VAL A 127 9.72 -6.11 -5.34
N THR A 128 9.12 -6.56 -6.45
CA THR A 128 7.77 -7.15 -6.50
C THR A 128 7.78 -8.51 -7.23
N GLY A 129 6.63 -9.17 -7.32
CA GLY A 129 6.48 -10.51 -7.90
C GLY A 129 6.48 -11.60 -6.82
N ASN A 130 7.42 -12.55 -6.90
CA ASN A 130 7.53 -13.60 -5.88
C ASN A 130 8.48 -13.17 -4.77
N ASP A 131 7.89 -12.73 -3.66
CA ASP A 131 8.60 -12.24 -2.49
C ASP A 131 8.49 -13.22 -1.31
N SER A 132 7.90 -14.41 -1.49
CA SER A 132 7.61 -15.38 -0.42
C SER A 132 8.81 -15.84 0.42
N THR A 133 10.04 -15.60 -0.03
CA THR A 133 11.28 -15.92 0.70
C THR A 133 12.05 -14.69 1.16
N LYS A 134 11.58 -13.49 0.85
CA LYS A 134 12.29 -12.23 1.13
C LYS A 134 12.00 -11.73 2.54
N THR A 135 12.94 -10.98 3.09
CA THR A 135 12.76 -10.14 4.26
C THR A 135 12.75 -8.69 3.81
N LEU A 136 11.67 -7.99 4.11
CA LEU A 136 11.58 -6.55 3.92
C LEU A 136 12.37 -5.87 5.02
N THR A 137 13.14 -4.85 4.66
CA THR A 137 13.84 -3.96 5.59
C THR A 137 13.68 -2.53 5.10
N ASP A 138 13.37 -1.61 6.01
CA ASP A 138 13.37 -0.19 5.69
C ASP A 138 14.03 0.60 6.83
N ASN A 139 14.95 1.48 6.46
CA ASN A 139 15.50 2.48 7.36
C ASN A 139 14.74 3.79 7.17
N ILE A 140 13.82 4.03 8.09
CA ILE A 140 12.91 5.17 8.04
C ILE A 140 13.47 6.29 8.93
N SER A 141 13.45 7.51 8.40
CA SER A 141 13.69 8.71 9.19
C SER A 141 12.68 9.79 8.86
N VAL A 142 12.43 10.62 9.88
CA VAL A 142 11.56 11.78 9.82
C VAL A 142 12.36 12.96 10.36
N SER A 143 12.36 14.07 9.62
CA SER A 143 13.11 15.26 9.99
C SER A 143 12.31 16.53 9.75
N GLY A 144 12.23 17.39 10.76
CA GLY A 144 11.45 18.60 10.74
C GLY A 144 11.22 19.15 12.14
N ASP A 145 10.14 19.91 12.27
CA ASP A 145 9.73 20.68 13.44
C ASP A 145 8.32 20.32 13.93
N ALA A 146 7.68 19.28 13.38
CA ALA A 146 6.42 18.79 13.90
C ALA A 146 6.56 18.30 15.35
N GLU A 147 5.62 18.71 16.19
CA GLU A 147 5.58 18.31 17.59
C GLU A 147 5.05 16.88 17.74
N SER A 148 4.10 16.50 16.87
CA SER A 148 3.61 15.12 16.78
C SER A 148 2.95 14.82 15.43
N PHE A 149 2.47 13.59 15.27
CA PHE A 149 1.69 13.14 14.12
C PHE A 149 0.36 12.58 14.59
N VAL A 150 -0.68 12.85 13.80
CA VAL A 150 -2.04 12.36 14.07
C VAL A 150 -2.60 11.66 12.85
N THR A 151 -3.41 10.65 13.09
CA THR A 151 -4.13 9.96 12.01
C THR A 151 -5.48 10.62 11.74
N GLN A 152 -6.09 10.27 10.61
CA GLN A 152 -7.51 10.56 10.41
C GLN A 152 -8.38 9.59 11.24
N HIS A 153 -9.67 9.93 11.39
CA HIS A 153 -10.71 9.03 11.91
C HIS A 153 -10.40 8.33 13.25
N ASN A 154 -9.73 9.00 14.19
CA ASN A 154 -9.33 8.43 15.49
C ASN A 154 -8.54 7.12 15.37
N GLY A 155 -7.73 6.98 14.32
CA GLY A 155 -6.91 5.79 14.11
C GLY A 155 -7.65 4.66 13.41
N GLY A 156 -8.90 4.88 12.95
CA GLY A 156 -9.72 3.93 12.21
C GLY A 156 -10.65 3.09 13.09
N ALA A 157 -11.37 2.14 12.48
CA ALA A 157 -12.34 1.31 13.17
C ALA A 157 -11.71 0.52 14.33
N GLY A 158 -12.28 0.65 15.53
CA GLY A 158 -11.79 -0.05 16.74
C GLY A 158 -10.69 0.66 17.52
N CYS A 159 -10.14 1.77 17.00
CA CYS A 159 -9.23 2.63 17.75
C CYS A 159 -10.01 3.77 18.44
N ALA A 160 -9.58 4.13 19.66
CA ALA A 160 -10.20 5.21 20.45
C ALA A 160 -9.44 6.55 20.33
N SER A 161 -8.34 6.57 19.58
CA SER A 161 -7.36 7.66 19.57
C SER A 161 -6.67 7.76 18.21
N ASN A 162 -6.46 8.99 17.73
CA ASN A 162 -5.68 9.31 16.54
C ASN A 162 -4.16 9.27 16.77
N VAL A 163 -3.73 8.86 17.96
CA VAL A 163 -2.33 8.66 18.34
C VAL A 163 -2.14 7.31 19.06
N PRO A 164 -0.97 6.66 18.90
CA PRO A 164 0.14 7.09 18.05
C PRO A 164 -0.14 6.84 16.56
N ALA A 165 0.30 7.77 15.71
CA ALA A 165 0.43 7.52 14.28
C ALA A 165 1.62 6.58 14.04
N THR A 166 1.52 5.76 12.99
CA THR A 166 2.51 4.74 12.65
C THR A 166 2.75 4.66 11.15
N VAL A 167 3.92 4.16 10.79
CA VAL A 167 4.25 3.68 9.44
C VAL A 167 4.66 2.22 9.53
N ARG A 168 4.19 1.39 8.60
CA ARG A 168 4.43 -0.07 8.58
C ARG A 168 4.52 -0.58 7.15
N PHE A 169 5.02 -1.80 6.95
CA PHE A 169 5.03 -2.40 5.62
C PHE A 169 3.61 -2.70 5.15
N PHE A 170 3.46 -2.60 3.83
CA PHE A 170 2.21 -2.84 3.13
C PHE A 170 2.51 -3.47 1.78
N PHE A 171 1.70 -4.44 1.37
CA PHE A 171 1.71 -4.91 -0.01
C PHE A 171 0.32 -5.26 -0.52
N VAL A 172 0.22 -5.25 -1.84
CA VAL A 172 -0.97 -5.62 -2.61
C VAL A 172 -0.63 -6.80 -3.51
N SER A 173 -1.54 -7.75 -3.59
CA SER A 173 -1.52 -8.85 -4.56
C SER A 173 -2.86 -8.94 -5.28
N PRO A 174 -2.97 -9.67 -6.39
CA PRO A 174 -4.27 -10.07 -6.93
C PRO A 174 -5.10 -10.74 -5.85
N SER A 175 -6.43 -10.77 -6.03
CA SER A 175 -7.29 -11.58 -5.19
C SER A 175 -6.85 -13.03 -5.25
N ALA A 176 -6.31 -13.52 -4.15
CA ALA A 176 -6.11 -14.93 -3.93
C ALA A 176 -7.45 -15.60 -3.55
N SER A 177 -7.52 -16.93 -3.65
CA SER A 177 -8.69 -17.66 -3.18
C SER A 177 -8.91 -17.43 -1.67
N GLY A 178 -10.02 -16.80 -1.29
CA GLY A 178 -10.55 -16.82 0.07
C GLY A 178 -11.64 -17.90 0.22
N PRO A 179 -12.12 -18.21 1.44
CA PRO A 179 -13.25 -19.10 1.61
C PRO A 179 -14.42 -18.61 0.77
N SER A 180 -15.00 -19.47 -0.07
CA SER A 180 -16.20 -19.18 -0.87
C SER A 180 -17.45 -18.89 -0.02
N THR A 181 -17.30 -18.99 1.30
CA THR A 181 -18.32 -18.74 2.31
C THR A 181 -17.86 -17.59 3.20
N GLY A 182 -18.36 -16.39 2.91
CA GLY A 182 -18.07 -15.15 3.64
C GLY A 182 -18.66 -13.96 2.90
N SER A 183 -18.99 -12.91 3.63
CA SER A 183 -19.31 -11.60 3.05
C SER A 183 -18.37 -10.60 3.69
N PRO A 184 -17.62 -9.79 2.91
CA PRO A 184 -17.56 -9.63 1.44
C PRO A 184 -17.00 -10.84 0.67
N PRO A 185 -17.00 -10.81 -0.68
CA PRO A 185 -16.61 -11.93 -1.55
C PRO A 185 -15.26 -12.54 -1.19
N ALA A 186 -15.12 -13.83 -1.51
CA ALA A 186 -13.86 -14.55 -1.40
C ALA A 186 -12.74 -13.76 -2.09
N GLY A 187 -11.66 -13.48 -1.35
CA GLY A 187 -10.44 -12.93 -1.92
C GLY A 187 -10.29 -11.40 -1.85
N PHE A 188 -11.35 -10.63 -1.54
CA PHE A 188 -11.24 -9.16 -1.44
C PHE A 188 -10.27 -8.72 -0.34
N TYR A 189 -10.48 -9.19 0.88
CA TYR A 189 -9.64 -8.79 2.02
C TYR A 189 -8.19 -9.23 1.88
N THR A 190 -7.97 -10.37 1.24
CA THR A 190 -6.66 -10.98 1.06
C THR A 190 -5.88 -10.40 -0.12
N GLN A 191 -6.36 -9.31 -0.71
CA GLN A 191 -5.58 -8.49 -1.65
C GLN A 191 -4.60 -7.57 -0.93
N PHE A 192 -4.86 -7.24 0.34
CA PHE A 192 -4.20 -6.16 1.05
C PHE A 192 -3.62 -6.67 2.36
N TRP A 193 -2.32 -6.47 2.55
CA TRP A 193 -1.60 -7.04 3.67
C TRP A 193 -0.70 -6.00 4.32
N TRP A 194 -0.76 -5.95 5.65
CA TRP A 194 0.05 -5.04 6.45
C TRP A 194 0.88 -5.81 7.47
N SER A 195 2.11 -5.33 7.71
CA SER A 195 2.94 -5.92 8.74
C SER A 195 2.40 -5.62 10.14
N ASN A 196 2.43 -6.63 11.00
CA ASN A 196 1.95 -6.58 12.38
C ASN A 196 2.71 -7.63 13.22
N PRO A 197 3.40 -7.26 14.32
CA PRO A 197 3.43 -5.94 14.96
C PRO A 197 4.44 -4.95 14.37
N GLU A 198 5.19 -5.31 13.35
CA GLU A 198 6.34 -4.50 12.89
C GLU A 198 5.91 -3.16 12.28
N ASN A 199 6.24 -2.07 12.98
CA ASN A 199 5.95 -0.68 12.60
C ASN A 199 6.90 0.32 13.28
N MET A 200 6.94 1.55 12.80
CA MET A 200 7.54 2.71 13.46
C MET A 200 6.45 3.67 13.91
N GLN A 201 6.46 4.05 15.18
CA GLN A 201 5.61 5.14 15.68
C GLN A 201 6.20 6.48 15.23
N LEU A 202 5.33 7.36 14.76
CA LEU A 202 5.63 8.74 14.37
C LEU A 202 5.25 9.64 15.55
N VAL A 203 6.20 9.86 16.46
CA VAL A 203 5.99 10.59 17.71
C VAL A 203 6.29 12.07 17.52
N MET A 204 7.34 12.42 16.78
CA MET A 204 7.75 13.80 16.48
C MET A 204 8.62 13.88 15.23
N GLY A 205 8.85 15.11 14.73
CA GLY A 205 9.59 15.37 13.50
C GLY A 205 11.09 15.05 13.52
N LYS A 206 11.56 14.13 14.37
CA LYS A 206 12.98 13.75 14.51
C LYS A 206 13.19 12.26 14.75
N ASP A 207 12.19 11.45 14.43
CA ASP A 207 12.25 10.02 14.70
C ASP A 207 13.05 9.27 13.62
N THR A 208 13.68 8.16 14.00
CA THR A 208 14.37 7.26 13.09
C THR A 208 14.23 5.83 13.60
N LYS A 209 13.93 4.89 12.72
CA LYS A 209 13.82 3.47 13.06
C LYS A 209 14.06 2.59 11.84
N THR A 210 14.71 1.46 12.07
CA THR A 210 14.70 0.34 11.12
C THR A 210 13.53 -0.59 11.45
N ILE A 211 12.72 -0.92 10.45
CA ILE A 211 11.67 -1.94 10.56
C ILE A 211 12.01 -3.12 9.64
N THR A 212 11.63 -4.33 10.04
CA THR A 212 11.84 -5.56 9.27
C THR A 212 10.59 -6.43 9.30
N ALA A 213 10.25 -7.09 8.19
CA ALA A 213 9.18 -8.09 8.16
C ALA A 213 9.51 -9.23 7.20
N ASN A 214 9.28 -10.46 7.62
CA ASN A 214 9.50 -11.67 6.82
C ASN A 214 8.24 -12.00 6.01
N MET A 215 8.35 -11.97 4.69
CA MET A 215 7.23 -12.28 3.78
C MET A 215 6.79 -13.74 3.88
N GLY A 216 7.67 -14.64 4.30
CA GLY A 216 7.36 -16.05 4.53
C GLY A 216 6.76 -16.34 5.91
N ASN A 217 6.68 -15.35 6.82
CA ASN A 217 6.12 -15.54 8.15
C ASN A 217 4.67 -15.01 8.24
N PRO A 218 3.64 -15.86 8.06
CA PRO A 218 2.24 -15.43 8.12
C PRO A 218 1.81 -14.79 9.44
N GLY A 219 2.55 -15.05 10.53
CA GLY A 219 2.28 -14.43 11.83
C GLY A 219 2.63 -12.94 11.89
N GLU A 220 3.40 -12.43 10.92
CA GLU A 220 3.81 -11.02 10.84
C GLU A 220 2.89 -10.17 9.98
N TRP A 221 1.79 -10.72 9.47
CA TRP A 221 0.92 -10.04 8.51
C TRP A 221 -0.55 -10.15 8.91
N SER A 222 -1.30 -9.10 8.59
CA SER A 222 -2.74 -9.05 8.73
C SER A 222 -3.38 -8.60 7.42
N ASP A 223 -4.49 -9.25 7.05
CA ASP A 223 -5.30 -8.85 5.91
C ASP A 223 -6.11 -7.58 6.23
N TRP A 224 -6.87 -7.08 5.25
CA TRP A 224 -7.76 -5.92 5.42
C TRP A 224 -8.72 -6.03 6.61
N ASN A 225 -9.20 -7.23 6.92
CA ASN A 225 -10.14 -7.48 8.01
C ASN A 225 -9.43 -7.76 9.35
N GLY A 226 -8.11 -7.53 9.41
CA GLY A 226 -7.28 -7.78 10.57
C GLY A 226 -7.08 -9.27 10.89
N GLN A 227 -7.41 -10.18 9.96
CA GLN A 227 -7.10 -11.59 10.13
C GLN A 227 -5.61 -11.78 9.96
N SER A 228 -4.97 -12.39 10.97
CA SER A 228 -3.58 -12.80 10.85
C SER A 228 -3.43 -13.75 9.66
N GLY A 229 -2.36 -13.61 8.87
CA GLY A 229 -2.01 -14.56 7.83
C GLY A 229 -1.82 -15.98 8.36
N ALA A 230 -1.57 -16.15 9.68
CA ALA A 230 -1.48 -17.45 10.33
C ALA A 230 -2.85 -18.08 10.65
N ASN A 231 -3.95 -17.33 10.47
CA ASN A 231 -5.29 -17.87 10.62
C ASN A 231 -5.56 -18.88 9.49
N PRO A 232 -5.94 -20.14 9.82
CA PRO A 232 -6.25 -21.16 8.82
C PRO A 232 -7.28 -20.74 7.77
N ALA A 233 -8.17 -19.79 8.08
CA ALA A 233 -9.17 -19.28 7.15
C ALA A 233 -8.57 -18.45 5.99
N VAL A 234 -7.38 -17.87 6.14
CA VAL A 234 -6.73 -17.01 5.14
C VAL A 234 -5.28 -17.40 4.83
N ALA A 235 -4.75 -18.45 5.46
CA ALA A 235 -3.34 -18.85 5.33
C ALA A 235 -2.94 -19.21 3.89
N GLU A 236 -3.79 -19.94 3.15
CA GLU A 236 -3.52 -20.24 1.73
C GLU A 236 -3.50 -18.97 0.88
N ALA A 237 -4.42 -18.04 1.16
CA ALA A 237 -4.49 -16.76 0.47
C ALA A 237 -3.24 -15.90 0.72
N PHE A 238 -2.72 -15.90 1.96
CA PHE A 238 -1.46 -15.23 2.28
C PHE A 238 -0.28 -15.82 1.49
N VAL A 239 -0.17 -17.15 1.43
CA VAL A 239 0.90 -17.82 0.68
C VAL A 239 0.83 -17.45 -0.80
N GLU A 240 -0.35 -17.44 -1.41
CA GLU A 240 -0.52 -17.02 -2.81
C GLU A 240 -0.19 -15.53 -3.00
N ALA A 241 -0.63 -14.67 -2.06
CA ALA A 241 -0.40 -13.23 -2.11
C ALA A 241 1.09 -12.88 -2.14
N THR A 242 1.90 -13.53 -1.29
CA THR A 242 3.36 -13.30 -1.25
C THR A 242 4.11 -13.78 -2.49
N GLN A 243 3.50 -14.64 -3.31
CA GLN A 243 4.08 -15.11 -4.58
C GLN A 243 3.74 -14.20 -5.77
N ARG A 244 2.81 -13.25 -5.58
CA ARG A 244 2.23 -12.42 -6.64
C ARG A 244 2.08 -10.97 -6.19
N VAL A 245 3.08 -10.43 -5.51
CA VAL A 245 3.10 -9.03 -5.08
C VAL A 245 3.07 -8.13 -6.32
N GLN A 246 2.07 -7.23 -6.36
CA GLN A 246 1.89 -6.24 -7.44
C GLN A 246 2.39 -4.84 -7.05
N SER A 247 2.23 -4.49 -5.77
CA SER A 247 2.71 -3.23 -5.21
C SER A 247 3.20 -3.49 -3.79
N ILE A 248 4.27 -2.82 -3.39
CA ILE A 248 4.86 -2.96 -2.06
C ILE A 248 5.38 -1.62 -1.55
N GLY A 249 5.46 -1.47 -0.23
CA GLY A 249 6.04 -0.29 0.39
C GLY A 249 5.55 -0.09 1.81
N LEU A 250 5.09 1.13 2.09
CA LEU A 250 4.70 1.57 3.42
C LEU A 250 3.26 2.10 3.43
N SER A 251 2.57 1.84 4.55
CA SER A 251 1.27 2.41 4.89
C SER A 251 1.38 3.28 6.14
N PHE A 252 0.67 4.40 6.12
CA PHE A 252 0.60 5.40 7.18
C PHE A 252 -0.79 5.35 7.83
N GLY A 253 -0.84 5.18 9.15
CA GLY A 253 -2.11 5.05 9.86
C GLY A 253 -1.97 4.85 11.37
N GLY A 254 -3.01 4.31 11.99
CA GLY A 254 -3.06 4.06 13.43
C GLY A 254 -2.51 2.70 13.84
N VAL A 255 -2.49 2.41 15.14
CA VAL A 255 -2.11 1.08 15.64
C VAL A 255 -3.17 0.01 15.43
N CYS A 256 -4.46 0.38 15.42
CA CYS A 256 -5.58 -0.55 15.27
C CYS A 256 -6.08 -0.69 13.83
N PHE A 257 -5.73 0.24 12.93
CA PHE A 257 -6.23 0.27 11.57
C PHE A 257 -5.11 0.46 10.56
N PHE A 258 -5.25 -0.21 9.42
CA PHE A 258 -4.12 -0.51 8.58
C PHE A 258 -3.74 0.57 7.55
N GLU A 259 -4.62 1.51 7.20
CA GLU A 259 -4.29 2.75 6.48
C GLU A 259 -5.36 3.80 6.84
N THR A 260 -5.00 4.90 7.51
CA THR A 260 -5.93 6.00 7.86
C THR A 260 -5.33 7.37 7.59
N GLY A 261 -4.21 7.39 6.89
CA GLY A 261 -3.41 8.57 6.66
C GLY A 261 -2.84 9.22 7.92
N VAL A 262 -1.76 9.97 7.73
CA VAL A 262 -1.05 10.68 8.80
C VAL A 262 -0.74 12.11 8.36
N THR A 263 -0.96 13.06 9.26
CA THR A 263 -0.51 14.46 9.10
C THR A 263 0.31 14.90 10.31
N PRO A 264 1.34 15.74 10.14
CA PRO A 264 2.04 16.37 11.25
C PRO A 264 1.15 17.43 11.94
N THR A 265 1.41 17.66 13.23
CA THR A 265 0.76 18.68 14.06
C THR A 265 1.79 19.39 14.95
N PRO A 266 1.65 20.70 15.23
CA PRO A 266 0.67 21.63 14.64
C PRO A 266 0.90 21.84 13.14
N ASN A 267 -0.12 22.30 12.41
CA ASN A 267 -0.06 22.54 10.96
C ASN A 267 0.80 23.76 10.56
N THR A 268 1.63 24.26 11.47
CA THR A 268 2.57 25.36 11.30
C THR A 268 4.01 24.89 11.08
N PHE A 269 4.23 23.58 10.90
CA PHE A 269 5.55 23.02 10.58
C PHE A 269 6.06 23.57 9.23
N THR A 270 7.38 23.64 9.08
CA THR A 270 8.02 24.35 7.95
C THR A 270 8.83 23.48 7.00
N GLY A 271 9.02 22.20 7.32
CA GLY A 271 9.80 21.30 6.46
C GLY A 271 9.84 19.86 6.96
N GLU A 272 8.68 19.30 7.29
CA GLU A 272 8.58 17.92 7.77
C GLU A 272 8.79 16.93 6.63
N GLN A 273 9.93 16.26 6.64
CA GLN A 273 10.38 15.34 5.59
C GLN A 273 10.35 13.90 6.08
N PHE A 274 9.79 13.03 5.27
CA PHE A 274 9.92 11.58 5.40
C PHE A 274 11.03 11.07 4.47
N SER A 275 11.79 10.09 4.93
CA SER A 275 12.81 9.39 4.16
C SER A 275 12.72 7.88 4.41
N SER A 276 12.80 7.09 3.34
CA SER A 276 12.78 5.62 3.35
C SER A 276 13.94 5.08 2.52
N SER A 277 14.59 4.05 3.04
CA SER A 277 15.60 3.26 2.33
C SER A 277 15.16 1.80 2.35
N PHE A 278 14.20 1.50 1.48
CA PHE A 278 13.55 0.20 1.38
C PHE A 278 14.44 -0.84 0.67
N ASN A 279 14.44 -2.05 1.20
CA ASN A 279 15.10 -3.21 0.63
C ASN A 279 14.22 -4.46 0.79
N ALA A 280 14.15 -5.28 -0.26
CA ALA A 280 13.56 -6.60 -0.23
C ALA A 280 14.65 -7.63 -0.58
N GLY A 281 15.26 -8.21 0.45
CA GLY A 281 16.44 -9.08 0.36
C GLY A 281 16.18 -10.51 0.79
#